data_AF-S4PXI2-F1
#
_entry.id   AF-S4PXI2-F1
#
_cell.length_a   1.000
_cell.length_b   1.000
_cell.length_c   1.000
_cell.angle_alpha   90.00
_cell.angle_beta   90.00
_cell.angle_gamma   90.00
#
_symmetry.space_group_name_H-M   'P 1'
#
loop_
_entity.id
_entity.type
_entity.pdbx_description
1 polymer ?
#
loop_
_entity_poly.entity_id
_entity_poly.type
_entity_poly.pdbx_seq_one_letter_code
_entity_poly.pdbx_strand_id
1 'polypeptide(L)'
;MNMDIDPTRFIEVKPKFLNTAVSRRENYIDDLDDDDEQVVPKVDIEEVFEEDDVVDSFRQEKEDEINQDIPKGVDLALPGWGSWGGKGVKATKRKRNRFIGKLPPKTSRRDENKGDIIINEFKNPKLAAHKVSNLPFPFTSVKDYEASIRTPIGNTFIPETAHKKLIRPSVITKAGAVIEPMDEDELLVKKN
;
A
#
# COMPACT_ATOMS: atom_id res chain seq x y z
N MET A 1 -2.74 19.62 -43.35
CA MET A 1 -3.97 19.38 -42.59
C MET A 1 -3.60 19.63 -41.15
N ASN A 2 -4.20 20.63 -40.51
CA ASN A 2 -3.92 20.93 -39.12
C ASN A 2 -4.58 19.83 -38.30
N MET A 3 -3.79 18.97 -37.67
CA MET A 3 -4.32 18.10 -36.62
C MET A 3 -4.48 18.99 -35.39
N ASP A 4 -5.72 19.31 -35.07
CA ASP A 4 -6.06 20.05 -33.86
C ASP A 4 -5.77 19.12 -32.66
N ILE A 5 -4.69 19.41 -31.95
CA ILE A 5 -4.26 18.66 -30.76
C ILE A 5 -5.18 19.06 -29.61
N ASP A 6 -5.94 18.10 -29.07
CA ASP A 6 -6.91 18.36 -28.00
C ASP A 6 -6.21 18.36 -26.63
N PRO A 7 -6.15 19.49 -25.91
CA PRO A 7 -5.39 19.61 -24.66
C PRO A 7 -5.92 18.75 -23.51
N THR A 8 -7.13 18.20 -23.62
CA THR A 8 -7.70 17.28 -22.62
C THR A 8 -7.21 15.84 -22.74
N ARG A 9 -6.56 15.51 -23.85
CA ARG A 9 -6.03 14.17 -24.15
C ARG A 9 -4.71 13.89 -23.43
N PHE A 10 -4.07 14.92 -22.86
CA PHE A 10 -2.76 14.80 -22.23
C PHE A 10 -2.80 15.26 -20.77
N ILE A 11 -1.97 14.63 -19.94
CA ILE A 11 -1.76 15.03 -18.55
C ILE A 11 -0.55 15.97 -18.52
N GLU A 12 -0.75 17.22 -18.12
CA GLU A 12 0.35 18.16 -17.89
C GLU A 12 1.16 17.74 -16.65
N VAL A 13 2.21 16.96 -16.85
CA VAL A 13 3.08 16.52 -15.75
C VAL A 13 4.11 17.61 -15.44
N LYS A 14 3.92 18.33 -14.33
CA LYS A 14 4.98 19.21 -13.79
C LYS A 14 6.11 18.35 -13.22
N PRO A 15 7.35 18.46 -13.74
CA PRO A 15 8.47 17.67 -13.22
C PRO A 15 8.73 18.05 -11.76
N LYS A 16 8.56 17.07 -10.87
CA LYS A 16 8.89 17.23 -9.45
C LYS A 16 10.32 16.74 -9.22
N PHE A 17 11.23 17.68 -8.99
CA PHE A 17 12.56 17.34 -8.50
C PHE A 17 12.44 16.88 -7.05
N LEU A 18 12.61 15.58 -6.82
CA LEU A 18 12.65 15.03 -5.46
C LEU A 18 13.96 15.43 -4.79
N ASN A 19 13.88 15.96 -3.57
CA ASN A 19 15.05 16.20 -2.73
C ASN A 19 15.53 14.86 -2.16
N THR A 20 16.25 14.06 -2.95
CA THR A 20 16.99 12.92 -2.42
C THR A 20 18.22 13.41 -1.65
N ALA A 21 18.67 12.64 -0.66
CA ALA A 21 19.87 12.96 0.14
C ALA A 21 21.18 12.85 -0.67
N VAL A 22 21.09 12.47 -1.95
CA VAL A 22 22.20 12.51 -2.89
C VAL A 22 22.42 13.97 -3.27
N SER A 23 23.63 14.46 -3.00
CA SER A 23 24.03 15.81 -3.37
C SER A 23 23.79 16.02 -4.86
N ARG A 24 23.16 17.16 -5.21
CA ARG A 24 22.97 17.66 -6.59
C ARG A 24 24.23 17.60 -7.47
N ARG A 25 25.43 17.45 -6.88
CA ARG A 25 26.71 17.37 -7.59
C ARG A 25 27.03 16.04 -8.27
N GLU A 26 26.34 14.93 -7.98
CA GLU A 26 26.67 13.62 -8.57
C GLU A 26 25.90 13.29 -9.87
N ASN A 27 25.08 14.21 -10.38
CA ASN A 27 24.50 14.09 -11.74
C ASN A 27 25.42 14.68 -12.83
N TYR A 28 26.69 14.93 -12.52
CA TYR A 28 27.75 15.24 -13.49
C TYR A 28 28.78 14.13 -13.40
N ILE A 29 28.53 13.02 -14.11
CA ILE A 29 29.54 12.00 -14.35
C ILE A 29 30.04 12.23 -15.77
N ASP A 30 31.27 12.75 -15.81
CA ASP A 30 32.30 12.66 -16.86
C ASP A 30 32.18 13.53 -18.13
N ASP A 31 32.66 14.77 -18.01
CA ASP A 31 33.30 15.53 -19.11
C ASP A 31 34.73 14.97 -19.33
N LEU A 32 34.85 13.75 -19.86
CA LEU A 32 36.08 13.26 -20.48
C LEU A 32 35.83 13.11 -21.98
N ASP A 33 36.54 13.92 -22.76
CA ASP A 33 36.56 13.94 -24.23
C ASP A 33 36.59 12.52 -24.84
N ASP A 34 35.49 12.13 -25.47
CA ASP A 34 35.43 11.30 -26.69
C ASP A 34 34.08 11.60 -27.38
N ASP A 35 34.12 11.84 -28.69
CA ASP A 35 33.04 12.29 -29.61
C ASP A 35 31.82 11.33 -29.72
N ASP A 36 31.20 10.91 -28.63
CA ASP A 36 29.92 10.21 -28.62
C ASP A 36 29.07 10.72 -27.45
N GLU A 37 28.55 11.94 -27.64
CA GLU A 37 27.51 12.54 -26.80
C GLU A 37 26.33 11.54 -26.72
N GLN A 38 26.23 10.76 -25.64
CA GLN A 38 25.00 10.02 -25.32
C GLN A 38 23.95 11.06 -24.93
N VAL A 39 23.43 11.74 -25.95
CA VAL A 39 22.17 12.46 -25.90
C VAL A 39 21.13 11.42 -25.59
N VAL A 40 20.74 11.32 -24.31
CA VAL A 40 19.47 10.66 -23.98
C VAL A 40 18.44 11.46 -24.77
N PRO A 41 17.82 10.89 -25.81
CA PRO A 41 16.87 11.65 -26.61
C PRO A 41 15.81 12.14 -25.63
N LYS A 42 15.58 13.46 -25.60
CA LYS A 42 14.36 14.00 -25.01
C LYS A 42 13.25 13.47 -25.89
N VAL A 43 12.77 12.28 -25.53
CA VAL A 43 11.62 11.69 -26.18
C VAL A 43 10.47 12.60 -25.79
N ASP A 44 10.02 13.43 -26.72
CA ASP A 44 8.83 14.22 -26.53
C ASP A 44 7.68 13.22 -26.38
N ILE A 45 7.24 13.09 -25.14
CA ILE A 45 6.17 12.17 -24.72
C ILE A 45 4.93 12.44 -25.59
N GLU A 46 4.74 13.70 -25.98
CA GLU A 46 3.73 14.13 -26.93
C GLU A 46 3.83 13.35 -28.25
N GLU A 47 4.99 13.37 -28.92
CA GLU A 47 5.23 12.72 -30.23
C GLU A 47 5.03 11.19 -30.18
N VAL A 48 5.45 10.54 -29.09
CA VAL A 48 5.33 9.08 -28.92
C VAL A 48 3.89 8.63 -28.62
N PHE A 49 3.05 9.51 -28.07
CA PHE A 49 1.66 9.21 -27.71
C PHE A 49 0.62 9.94 -28.59
N GLU A 50 1.01 10.59 -29.70
CA GLU A 50 0.05 11.23 -30.62
C GLU A 50 -0.93 10.21 -31.23
N GLU A 51 -0.44 9.00 -31.50
CA GLU A 51 -1.20 7.94 -32.17
C GLU A 51 -2.10 7.14 -31.22
N ASP A 52 -1.80 7.08 -29.92
CA ASP A 52 -2.53 6.26 -28.93
C ASP A 52 -3.28 7.15 -27.91
N ASP A 53 -4.53 6.84 -27.60
CA ASP A 53 -5.30 7.58 -26.58
C ASP A 53 -5.11 6.93 -25.21
N VAL A 54 -3.92 7.18 -24.66
CA VAL A 54 -3.46 6.58 -23.40
C VAL A 54 -4.27 7.05 -22.19
N VAL A 55 -4.86 8.24 -22.23
CA VAL A 55 -5.63 8.79 -21.11
C VAL A 55 -7.03 8.18 -21.06
N ASP A 56 -7.70 8.08 -22.21
CA ASP A 56 -9.05 7.50 -22.24
C ASP A 56 -9.02 5.98 -22.06
N SER A 57 -8.03 5.28 -22.61
CA SER A 57 -7.84 3.84 -22.31
C SER A 57 -7.60 3.59 -20.82
N PHE A 58 -6.79 4.41 -20.15
CA PHE A 58 -6.58 4.32 -18.71
C PHE A 58 -7.85 4.59 -17.89
N ARG A 59 -8.66 5.59 -18.29
CA ARG A 59 -9.94 5.87 -17.64
C ARG A 59 -10.91 4.69 -17.77
N GLN A 60 -10.97 4.09 -18.96
CA GLN A 60 -11.78 2.90 -19.20
C GLN A 60 -11.32 1.72 -18.34
N GLU A 61 -10.01 1.43 -18.30
CA GLU A 61 -9.46 0.37 -17.44
C GLU A 61 -9.79 0.61 -15.96
N LYS A 62 -9.67 1.85 -15.49
CA LYS A 62 -10.03 2.23 -14.12
C LYS A 62 -11.51 2.02 -13.83
N GLU A 63 -12.41 2.40 -14.75
CA GLU A 63 -13.85 2.16 -14.61
C GLU A 63 -14.16 0.66 -14.59
N ASP A 64 -13.50 -0.13 -15.44
CA ASP A 64 -13.65 -1.57 -15.48
C ASP A 64 -13.22 -2.25 -14.18
N GLU A 65 -12.08 -1.85 -13.61
CA GLU A 65 -11.65 -2.33 -12.29
C GLU A 65 -12.63 -1.96 -11.18
N ILE A 66 -13.12 -0.72 -11.17
CA ILE A 66 -14.13 -0.27 -10.20
C ILE A 66 -15.40 -1.13 -10.33
N ASN A 67 -15.83 -1.42 -11.55
CA ASN A 67 -16.99 -2.25 -11.83
C ASN A 67 -16.80 -3.72 -11.44
N GLN A 68 -15.57 -4.24 -11.49
CA GLN A 68 -15.22 -5.58 -11.02
C GLN A 68 -15.26 -5.69 -9.50
N ASP A 69 -14.76 -4.67 -8.80
CA ASP A 69 -14.72 -4.63 -7.33
C ASP A 69 -16.08 -4.39 -6.68
N ILE A 70 -17.02 -3.73 -7.39
CA ILE A 70 -18.36 -3.49 -6.86
C ILE A 70 -19.04 -4.84 -6.56
N PRO A 71 -19.42 -5.11 -5.29
CA PRO A 71 -20.01 -6.37 -4.91
C PRO A 71 -21.35 -6.55 -5.62
N LYS A 72 -21.45 -7.53 -6.51
CA LYS A 72 -22.69 -7.80 -7.25
C LYS A 72 -23.69 -8.50 -6.33
N GLY A 73 -24.95 -8.05 -6.38
CA GLY A 73 -26.03 -8.72 -5.66
C GLY A 73 -26.23 -10.12 -6.23
N VAL A 74 -26.01 -11.15 -5.41
CA VAL A 74 -26.27 -12.53 -5.81
C VAL A 74 -27.78 -12.76 -5.77
N ASP A 75 -28.37 -13.06 -6.93
CA ASP A 75 -29.76 -13.51 -7.01
C ASP A 75 -29.80 -15.01 -6.73
N LEU A 76 -30.40 -15.38 -5.59
CA LEU A 76 -30.59 -16.78 -5.19
C LEU A 76 -31.90 -17.36 -5.71
N ALA A 77 -32.60 -16.66 -6.62
CA ALA A 77 -33.81 -17.17 -7.25
C ALA A 77 -33.49 -18.34 -8.19
N LEU A 78 -34.08 -19.50 -7.91
CA LEU A 78 -33.99 -20.66 -8.81
C LEU A 78 -34.89 -20.46 -10.04
N PRO A 79 -34.44 -20.82 -11.25
CA PRO A 79 -35.25 -20.72 -12.45
C PRO A 79 -36.47 -21.66 -12.35
N GLY A 80 -37.66 -21.14 -12.66
CA GLY A 80 -38.93 -21.89 -12.67
C GLY A 80 -39.71 -21.89 -11.35
N TRP A 81 -39.08 -21.63 -10.20
CA TRP A 81 -39.76 -21.59 -8.91
C TRP A 81 -40.61 -20.30 -8.78
N GLY A 82 -41.93 -20.43 -8.82
CA GLY A 82 -42.87 -19.29 -8.78
C GLY A 82 -43.37 -18.77 -10.14
N SER A 83 -42.99 -19.41 -11.26
CA SER A 83 -43.46 -19.09 -12.62
C SER A 83 -44.68 -19.92 -13.06
N TRP A 84 -45.26 -20.76 -12.19
CA TRP A 84 -46.40 -21.62 -12.52
C TRP A 84 -47.74 -20.85 -12.61
N GLY A 85 -47.74 -19.56 -12.28
CA GLY A 85 -48.94 -18.69 -12.33
C GLY A 85 -49.45 -18.36 -13.74
N GLY A 86 -48.85 -18.90 -14.81
CA GLY A 86 -49.27 -18.69 -16.20
C GLY A 86 -48.48 -17.62 -16.95
N LYS A 87 -48.58 -17.65 -18.29
CA LYS A 87 -47.85 -16.77 -19.21
C LYS A 87 -48.32 -15.32 -19.00
N GLY A 88 -47.42 -14.45 -18.50
CA GLY A 88 -47.69 -13.03 -18.26
C GLY A 88 -47.77 -12.60 -16.80
N VAL A 89 -47.82 -13.53 -15.84
CA VAL A 89 -47.85 -13.19 -14.40
C VAL A 89 -46.44 -12.94 -13.88
N LYS A 90 -46.06 -11.67 -13.76
CA LYS A 90 -44.77 -11.27 -13.16
C LYS A 90 -44.81 -11.38 -11.64
N ALA A 91 -43.79 -11.99 -11.04
CA ALA A 91 -43.65 -12.02 -9.57
C ALA A 91 -43.53 -10.59 -9.00
N THR A 92 -44.23 -10.34 -7.89
CA THR A 92 -44.23 -9.03 -7.21
C THR A 92 -42.82 -8.65 -6.74
N LYS A 93 -42.50 -7.35 -6.71
CA LYS A 93 -41.20 -6.83 -6.26
C LYS A 93 -40.81 -7.38 -4.88
N ARG A 94 -41.78 -7.50 -3.97
CA ARG A 94 -41.59 -8.07 -2.63
C ARG A 94 -41.14 -9.53 -2.67
N LYS A 95 -41.69 -10.36 -3.57
CA LYS A 95 -41.28 -11.77 -3.70
C LYS A 95 -39.86 -11.88 -4.27
N ARG A 96 -39.49 -11.02 -5.23
CA ARG A 96 -38.17 -10.98 -5.86
C ARG A 96 -37.07 -10.50 -4.90
N ASN A 97 -37.32 -9.41 -4.18
CA ASN A 97 -36.37 -8.82 -3.24
C ASN A 97 -36.10 -9.69 -2.00
N ARG A 98 -36.83 -10.80 -1.80
CA ARG A 98 -36.51 -11.80 -0.76
C ARG A 98 -35.37 -12.73 -1.17
N PHE A 99 -35.19 -12.94 -2.46
CA PHE A 99 -34.16 -13.84 -3.01
C PHE A 99 -32.91 -13.10 -3.49
N ILE A 100 -33.04 -11.79 -3.75
CA ILE A 100 -31.89 -10.91 -3.99
C ILE A 100 -31.30 -10.51 -2.63
N GLY A 101 -30.11 -11.02 -2.33
CA GLY A 101 -29.35 -10.59 -1.15
C GLY A 101 -29.07 -9.09 -1.21
N LYS A 102 -29.20 -8.40 -0.07
CA LYS A 102 -28.81 -6.98 0.01
C LYS A 102 -27.32 -6.87 -0.26
N LEU A 103 -26.93 -6.01 -1.19
CA LEU A 103 -25.53 -5.73 -1.46
C LEU A 103 -24.88 -5.15 -0.19
N PRO A 104 -23.67 -5.58 0.18
CA PRO A 104 -22.90 -4.86 1.19
C PRO A 104 -22.65 -3.42 0.69
N PRO A 105 -22.54 -2.44 1.61
CA PRO A 105 -22.28 -1.06 1.23
C PRO A 105 -20.96 -0.99 0.44
N LYS A 106 -20.94 -0.18 -0.63
CA LYS A 106 -19.73 0.10 -1.39
C LYS A 106 -18.72 0.74 -0.44
N THR A 107 -17.59 0.08 -0.22
CA THR A 107 -16.44 0.68 0.47
C THR A 107 -15.73 1.61 -0.49
N SER A 108 -15.39 2.82 -0.04
CA SER A 108 -14.62 3.77 -0.85
C SER A 108 -13.23 3.21 -1.12
N ARG A 109 -12.83 3.15 -2.40
CA ARG A 109 -11.45 2.78 -2.76
C ARG A 109 -10.47 3.90 -2.40
N ARG A 110 -9.20 3.57 -2.23
CA ARG A 110 -8.11 4.51 -1.89
C ARG A 110 -7.72 5.44 -3.04
N ASP A 111 -8.10 5.08 -4.26
CA ASP A 111 -7.83 5.79 -5.50
C ASP A 111 -8.99 6.69 -5.96
N GLU A 112 -10.14 6.71 -5.27
CA GLU A 112 -11.32 7.52 -5.68
C GLU A 112 -10.99 9.02 -5.83
N ASN A 113 -10.16 9.57 -4.93
CA ASN A 113 -9.75 10.98 -4.97
C ASN A 113 -8.40 11.20 -5.66
N LYS A 114 -7.86 10.18 -6.35
CA LYS A 114 -6.58 10.24 -7.05
C LYS A 114 -6.83 9.95 -8.53
N GLY A 115 -6.71 10.95 -9.39
CA GLY A 115 -7.05 10.83 -10.82
C GLY A 115 -6.23 9.74 -11.52
N ASP A 116 -4.92 9.89 -11.50
CA ASP A 116 -4.02 9.23 -12.45
C ASP A 116 -3.42 7.91 -11.91
N ILE A 117 -4.07 7.29 -10.92
CA ILE A 117 -3.57 6.08 -10.28
C ILE A 117 -4.70 5.07 -10.16
N ILE A 118 -4.36 3.82 -10.47
CA ILE A 118 -5.14 2.62 -10.18
C ILE A 118 -4.43 1.89 -9.04
N ILE A 119 -5.10 1.69 -7.91
CA ILE A 119 -4.53 0.96 -6.75
C ILE A 119 -5.20 -0.40 -6.63
N ASN A 120 -4.42 -1.45 -6.82
CA ASN A 120 -4.86 -2.80 -6.53
C ASN A 120 -4.95 -3.04 -5.00
N GLU A 121 -6.15 -3.27 -4.48
CA GLU A 121 -6.41 -3.47 -3.04
C GLU A 121 -6.44 -4.96 -2.62
N PHE A 122 -6.10 -5.89 -3.50
CA PHE A 122 -6.13 -7.32 -3.19
C PHE A 122 -5.15 -7.69 -2.06
N LYS A 123 -5.64 -8.49 -1.11
CA LYS A 123 -4.85 -8.99 0.01
C LYS A 123 -4.07 -10.24 -0.40
N ASN A 124 -2.74 -10.15 -0.42
CA ASN A 124 -1.89 -11.29 -0.69
C ASN A 124 -1.82 -12.26 0.51
N PRO A 125 -2.29 -13.52 0.38
CA PRO A 125 -2.30 -14.48 1.51
C PRO A 125 -0.89 -14.86 1.95
N LYS A 126 0.08 -14.88 1.02
CA LYS A 126 1.50 -15.15 1.31
C LYS A 126 2.09 -14.10 2.25
N LEU A 127 1.73 -12.82 2.07
CA LEU A 127 2.20 -11.73 2.93
C LEU A 127 1.52 -11.73 4.30
N ALA A 128 0.29 -12.27 4.39
CA ALA A 128 -0.44 -12.34 5.65
C ALA A 128 0.27 -13.23 6.69
N ALA A 129 0.93 -14.30 6.24
CA ALA A 129 1.68 -15.20 7.13
C ALA A 129 2.86 -14.52 7.84
N HIS A 130 3.42 -13.47 7.25
CA HIS A 130 4.54 -12.71 7.82
C HIS A 130 4.10 -11.49 8.63
N LYS A 131 2.79 -11.21 8.68
CA LYS A 131 2.22 -10.13 9.48
C LYS A 131 1.76 -10.66 10.83
N VAL A 132 1.80 -9.79 11.83
CA VAL A 132 1.23 -10.12 13.13
C VAL A 132 -0.29 -10.13 13.03
N SER A 133 -0.93 -11.19 13.52
CA SER A 133 -2.39 -11.35 13.47
C SER A 133 -3.12 -10.46 14.48
N ASN A 134 -2.62 -10.40 15.72
CA ASN A 134 -3.19 -9.65 16.83
C ASN A 134 -2.12 -8.81 17.53
N LEU A 135 -2.52 -7.64 18.04
CA LEU A 135 -1.62 -6.74 18.75
C LEU A 135 -1.03 -7.44 20.00
N PRO A 136 0.30 -7.51 20.16
CA PRO A 136 0.90 -8.15 21.32
C PRO A 136 0.80 -7.24 22.56
N PHE A 137 0.57 -7.86 23.73
CA PHE A 137 0.73 -7.19 25.02
C PHE A 137 2.18 -6.73 25.16
N PRO A 138 2.49 -5.51 25.66
CA PRO A 138 1.64 -4.54 26.36
C PRO A 138 1.05 -3.41 25.49
N PHE A 139 1.12 -3.51 24.16
CA PHE A 139 0.68 -2.42 23.29
C PHE A 139 -0.85 -2.34 23.24
N THR A 140 -1.38 -1.10 23.19
CA THR A 140 -2.81 -0.80 23.05
C THR A 140 -3.18 -0.33 21.64
N SER A 141 -2.22 0.27 20.93
CA SER A 141 -2.39 0.79 19.57
C SER A 141 -1.44 0.10 18.60
N VAL A 142 -1.93 -0.17 17.38
CA VAL A 142 -1.13 -0.70 16.26
C VAL A 142 0.02 0.24 15.92
N LYS A 143 -0.24 1.55 15.96
CA LYS A 143 0.77 2.57 15.66
C LYS A 143 1.96 2.50 16.62
N ASP A 144 1.69 2.23 17.90
CA ASP A 144 2.73 2.17 18.93
C ASP A 144 3.59 0.91 18.76
N TYR A 145 2.95 -0.22 18.45
CA TYR A 145 3.64 -1.45 18.12
C TYR A 145 4.54 -1.29 16.89
N GLU A 146 3.99 -0.77 15.78
CA GLU A 146 4.76 -0.55 14.53
C GLU A 146 5.91 0.44 14.74
N ALA A 147 5.71 1.48 15.55
CA ALA A 147 6.76 2.41 15.92
C ALA A 147 7.88 1.73 16.72
N SER A 148 7.54 0.80 17.62
CA SER A 148 8.53 0.08 18.44
C SER A 148 9.47 -0.81 17.62
N ILE A 149 8.98 -1.43 16.55
CA ILE A 149 9.75 -2.37 15.72
C ILE A 149 10.36 -1.72 14.47
N ARG A 150 10.15 -0.41 14.28
CA ARG A 150 10.52 0.31 13.05
C ARG A 150 12.02 0.28 12.74
N THR A 151 12.85 0.23 13.78
CA THR A 151 14.32 0.30 13.64
C THR A 151 14.94 -1.10 13.61
N PRO A 152 15.76 -1.45 12.61
CA PRO A 152 16.45 -2.72 12.57
C PRO A 152 17.52 -2.79 13.67
N ILE A 153 17.66 -3.92 14.35
CA ILE A 153 18.64 -4.09 15.43
C ILE A 153 19.97 -4.70 14.97
N GLY A 154 20.13 -5.03 13.69
CA GLY A 154 21.30 -5.74 13.17
C GLY A 154 22.53 -4.85 12.95
N ASN A 155 23.73 -5.41 13.15
CA ASN A 155 25.02 -4.72 13.00
C ASN A 155 25.28 -4.21 11.56
N THR A 156 24.55 -4.73 10.58
CA THR A 156 24.62 -4.26 9.18
C THR A 156 23.94 -2.91 8.97
N PHE A 157 22.97 -2.55 9.82
CA PHE A 157 22.18 -1.34 9.68
C PHE A 157 22.52 -0.26 10.73
N ILE A 158 23.17 -0.64 11.83
CA ILE A 158 23.49 0.22 12.98
C ILE A 158 24.98 0.02 13.34
N PRO A 159 25.71 1.06 13.77
CA PRO A 159 27.09 0.92 14.22
C PRO A 159 27.23 -0.06 15.40
N GLU A 160 28.38 -0.72 15.47
CA GLU A 160 28.66 -1.80 16.43
C GLU A 160 28.42 -1.39 17.89
N THR A 161 28.76 -0.14 18.25
CA THR A 161 28.56 0.39 19.60
C THR A 161 27.09 0.47 19.99
N ALA A 162 26.23 0.93 19.08
CA ALA A 162 24.80 0.99 19.29
C ALA A 162 24.16 -0.41 19.23
N HIS A 163 24.62 -1.26 18.32
CA HIS A 163 24.20 -2.67 18.28
C HIS A 163 24.42 -3.36 19.63
N LYS A 164 25.65 -3.31 20.17
CA LYS A 164 26.02 -3.88 21.48
C LYS A 164 25.16 -3.34 22.63
N LYS A 165 24.77 -2.05 22.56
CA LYS A 165 23.90 -1.43 23.56
C LYS A 165 22.45 -1.92 23.46
N LEU A 166 21.92 -2.08 22.25
CA LEU A 166 20.54 -2.50 22.01
C LEU A 166 20.29 -3.98 22.31
N ILE A 167 21.26 -4.85 22.04
CA ILE A 167 21.14 -6.29 22.31
C ILE A 167 21.49 -6.68 23.76
N ARG A 168 21.87 -5.71 24.61
CA ARG A 168 22.27 -5.99 25.99
C ARG A 168 21.05 -6.50 26.78
N PRO A 169 21.09 -7.72 27.35
CA PRO A 169 19.97 -8.23 28.13
C PRO A 169 19.79 -7.44 29.43
N SER A 170 18.57 -7.44 29.96
CA SER A 170 18.23 -6.73 31.20
C SER A 170 18.95 -7.29 32.42
N VAL A 171 19.13 -8.62 32.46
CA VAL A 171 19.81 -9.33 33.55
C VAL A 171 21.09 -9.96 32.99
N ILE A 172 22.22 -9.66 33.62
CA ILE A 172 23.53 -10.23 33.30
C ILE A 172 24.07 -10.86 34.57
N THR A 173 24.28 -12.18 34.54
CA THR A 173 24.89 -12.93 35.65
C THR A 173 26.32 -13.30 35.30
N LYS A 174 27.17 -13.47 36.31
CA LYS A 174 28.53 -13.96 36.13
C LYS A 174 28.53 -15.48 36.23
N ALA A 175 29.10 -16.16 35.25
CA ALA A 175 29.24 -17.61 35.28
C ALA A 175 30.14 -18.03 36.47
N GLY A 176 29.70 -19.03 37.22
CA GLY A 176 30.46 -19.58 38.35
C GLY A 176 30.37 -18.79 39.67
N ALA A 177 29.66 -17.66 39.71
CA ALA A 177 29.39 -16.94 40.95
C ALA A 177 28.03 -17.35 41.53
N VAL A 178 27.97 -17.57 42.85
CA VAL A 178 26.71 -17.73 43.57
C VAL A 178 26.01 -16.36 43.65
N ILE A 179 24.72 -16.31 43.33
CA ILE A 179 23.92 -15.10 43.45
C ILE A 179 23.38 -15.06 44.87
N GLU A 180 23.97 -14.20 45.69
CA GLU A 180 23.50 -13.95 47.05
C GLU A 180 22.18 -13.15 47.01
N PRO A 181 21.27 -13.36 47.97
CA PRO A 181 20.06 -12.55 48.08
C PRO A 181 20.44 -11.08 48.33
N MET A 182 19.58 -10.16 47.89
CA MET A 182 19.77 -8.74 48.15
C MET A 182 19.63 -8.44 49.65
N ASP A 183 20.48 -7.54 50.15
CA ASP A 183 20.39 -7.03 51.52
C ASP A 183 19.22 -6.03 51.67
N GLU A 184 18.75 -5.82 52.90
CA GLU A 184 17.65 -4.89 53.21
C GLU A 184 17.94 -3.45 52.74
N ASP A 185 19.21 -3.05 52.73
CA ASP A 185 19.68 -1.74 52.26
C ASP A 185 19.56 -1.56 50.73
N GLU A 186 19.65 -2.64 49.95
CA GLU A 186 19.51 -2.59 48.49
C GLU A 186 18.05 -2.65 48.04
N LEU A 187 17.19 -3.29 48.85
CA LEU A 187 15.75 -3.37 48.60
C LEU A 187 15.05 -2.01 48.79
N LEU A 188 15.52 -1.21 49.74
CA LEU A 188 14.94 0.10 50.05
C LEU A 188 15.69 1.19 49.30
N VAL A 189 15.11 1.68 48.20
CA VAL A 189 15.61 2.90 47.54
C VAL A 189 15.58 4.04 48.56
N LYS A 190 16.75 4.48 49.04
CA LYS A 190 16.86 5.65 49.92
C LYS A 190 16.24 6.84 49.21
N LYS A 191 15.07 7.26 49.71
CA LYS A 191 14.37 8.45 49.24
C LYS A 191 15.18 9.66 49.70
N ASN A 192 15.90 10.29 48.77
CA ASN A 192 16.49 11.61 48.97
C ASN A 192 15.40 12.68 49.05
#